data_AF-A0A2N1N000-F1
#
_entry.id   AF-A0A2N1N000-F1
#
_cell.length_a   1.000
_cell.length_b   1.000
_cell.length_c   1.000
_cell.angle_alpha   90.00
_cell.angle_beta   90.00
_cell.angle_gamma   90.00
#
_symmetry.space_group_name_H-M   'P 1'
#
loop_
_entity.id
_entity.type
_entity.pdbx_description
1 polymer ?
#
loop_
_entity_poly.entity_id
_entity_poly.type
_entity_poly.pdbx_seq_one_letter_code
_entity_poly.pdbx_strand_id
1 'polypeptide(L)'
;MSTYTEFTGIRSIANNYFESDKTVLEIINALKDIVIIALMSGFSKTSYLVQDHVRYINRIKTAKSPILYVKFVARKLFSGDKNARDQAYAAKIAKVRESYKNKQALLSKFEALFVLYYNLIKESASEDILKNAVIWNDAEKTLAELLA
;
A
#
# COMPACT_ATOMS: atom_id res chain seq x y z
N MET A 1 34.97 27.38 12.67
CA MET A 1 34.18 26.35 13.36
C MET A 1 33.15 25.79 12.39
N SER A 2 33.50 24.71 11.71
CA SER A 2 32.55 23.75 11.11
C SER A 2 31.94 22.96 12.29
N THR A 3 30.68 22.55 12.35
CA THR A 3 29.79 21.85 11.40
C THR A 3 28.39 21.93 11.99
N TYR A 4 27.29 22.07 11.23
CA TYR A 4 25.97 21.48 11.59
C TYR A 4 24.94 21.75 10.47
N THR A 5 24.92 20.96 9.38
CA THR A 5 23.73 20.87 8.51
C THR A 5 23.64 19.65 7.58
N GLU A 6 23.92 18.42 8.03
CA GLU A 6 23.78 17.23 7.14
C GLU A 6 23.03 16.00 7.70
N PHE A 7 22.43 16.06 8.90
CA PHE A 7 21.91 14.85 9.57
C PHE A 7 20.42 14.51 9.37
N THR A 8 19.63 15.34 8.69
CA THR A 8 18.17 15.10 8.54
C THR A 8 17.81 14.22 7.35
N GLY A 9 18.54 14.33 6.24
CA GLY A 9 18.24 13.59 5.00
C GLY A 9 18.45 12.08 5.11
N ILE A 10 19.58 11.65 5.68
CA ILE A 10 19.92 10.22 5.80
C ILE A 10 18.96 9.49 6.74
N ARG A 11 18.57 10.12 7.85
CA ARG A 11 17.63 9.54 8.83
C ARG A 11 16.22 9.40 8.25
N SER A 12 15.77 10.36 7.45
CA SER A 12 14.48 10.29 6.75
C SER A 12 14.45 9.16 5.71
N ILE A 13 15.51 9.00 4.92
CA ILE A 13 15.60 7.94 3.90
C ILE A 13 15.65 6.56 4.56
N ALA A 14 16.44 6.39 5.62
CA ALA A 14 16.54 5.12 6.35
C ALA A 14 15.21 4.72 7.02
N ASN A 15 14.49 5.68 7.63
CA ASN A 15 13.17 5.43 8.21
C ASN A 15 12.15 5.03 7.13
N ASN A 16 12.12 5.74 5.99
CA ASN A 16 11.22 5.42 4.88
C ASN A 16 11.51 4.03 4.28
N TYR A 17 12.79 3.64 4.19
CA TYR A 17 13.17 2.31 3.71
C TYR A 17 12.70 1.22 4.68
N PHE A 18 12.95 1.39 5.98
CA PHE A 18 12.53 0.46 7.03
C PHE A 18 11.00 0.32 7.12
N GLU A 19 10.26 1.42 7.03
CA GLU A 19 8.80 1.41 7.00
C GLU A 19 8.26 0.71 5.76
N SER A 20 8.89 0.94 4.59
CA SER A 20 8.49 0.28 3.35
C SER A 20 8.65 -1.24 3.40
N ASP A 21 9.75 -1.73 3.98
CA ASP A 21 10.00 -3.16 4.15
C ASP A 21 9.01 -3.80 5.12
N LYS A 22 8.68 -3.10 6.21
CA LYS A 22 7.67 -3.54 7.16
C LYS A 22 6.29 -3.66 6.50
N THR A 23 5.84 -2.64 5.77
CA THR A 23 4.54 -2.68 5.09
C THR A 23 4.47 -3.80 4.05
N VAL A 24 5.54 -4.00 3.27
CA VAL A 24 5.61 -5.10 2.31
C VAL A 24 5.49 -6.45 3.02
N LEU A 25 6.18 -6.62 4.14
CA LEU A 25 6.13 -7.85 4.94
C LEU A 25 4.73 -8.12 5.50
N GLU A 26 4.06 -7.10 6.05
CA GLU A 26 2.69 -7.20 6.57
C GLU A 26 1.71 -7.65 5.48
N ILE A 27 1.82 -7.10 4.28
CA ILE A 27 0.97 -7.47 3.14
C ILE A 27 1.26 -8.90 2.67
N ILE A 28 2.54 -9.30 2.57
CA ILE A 28 2.91 -10.69 2.26
C ILE A 28 2.32 -11.66 3.28
N ASN A 29 2.38 -11.32 4.58
CA ASN A 29 1.85 -12.16 5.63
C ASN A 29 0.32 -12.25 5.58
N ALA A 30 -0.39 -11.13 5.35
CA ALA A 30 -1.83 -11.14 5.16
C ALA A 30 -2.25 -12.01 3.95
N LEU A 31 -1.51 -11.96 2.84
CA LEU A 31 -1.75 -12.82 1.69
C LEU A 31 -1.53 -14.32 2.01
N LYS A 32 -0.49 -14.65 2.77
CA LYS A 32 -0.23 -16.03 3.22
C LYS A 32 -1.35 -16.54 4.13
N ASP A 33 -1.83 -15.71 5.05
CA ASP A 33 -2.94 -16.05 5.94
C ASP A 33 -4.21 -16.40 5.14
N ILE A 34 -4.53 -15.63 4.09
CA ILE A 34 -5.66 -15.94 3.20
C ILE A 34 -5.46 -17.32 2.56
N VAL A 35 -4.27 -17.62 2.05
CA VAL A 35 -3.97 -18.93 1.43
C VAL A 35 -4.11 -20.06 2.44
N ILE A 36 -3.55 -19.92 3.64
CA ILE A 36 -3.61 -20.93 4.70
C ILE A 36 -5.07 -21.19 5.09
N ILE A 37 -5.84 -20.13 5.38
CA ILE A 37 -7.24 -20.27 5.79
C ILE A 37 -8.11 -20.82 4.66
N ALA A 38 -7.85 -20.44 3.40
CA ALA A 38 -8.53 -21.01 2.25
C ALA A 38 -8.30 -22.53 2.15
N LEU A 39 -7.06 -22.98 2.26
CA LEU A 39 -6.73 -24.41 2.23
C LEU A 39 -7.40 -25.16 3.40
N MET A 40 -7.36 -24.60 4.61
CA MET A 40 -8.06 -25.17 5.78
C MET A 40 -9.59 -25.22 5.58
N SER A 41 -10.14 -24.30 4.80
CA SER A 41 -11.57 -24.23 4.47
C SER A 41 -11.98 -25.13 3.29
N GLY A 42 -11.08 -26.02 2.83
CA GLY A 42 -11.35 -27.00 1.78
C GLY A 42 -11.15 -26.51 0.34
N PHE A 43 -10.60 -25.30 0.14
CA PHE A 43 -10.24 -24.87 -1.21
C PHE A 43 -9.06 -25.68 -1.74
N SER A 44 -9.10 -26.07 -3.02
CA SER A 44 -8.00 -26.81 -3.64
C SER A 44 -6.79 -25.90 -3.88
N LYS A 45 -5.60 -26.50 -3.97
CA LYS A 45 -4.35 -25.83 -4.34
C LYS A 45 -4.40 -25.19 -5.75
N THR A 46 -5.31 -25.68 -6.59
CA THR A 46 -5.52 -25.21 -7.96
C THR A 46 -6.64 -24.17 -8.08
N SER A 47 -7.36 -23.88 -7.00
CA SER A 47 -8.39 -22.84 -7.00
C SER A 47 -7.77 -21.48 -7.31
N TYR A 48 -8.51 -20.64 -8.04
CA TYR A 48 -8.06 -19.27 -8.34
C TYR A 48 -7.72 -18.48 -7.08
N LEU A 49 -8.51 -18.65 -6.00
CA LEU A 49 -8.23 -18.06 -4.70
C LEU A 49 -6.81 -18.38 -4.23
N VAL A 50 -6.40 -19.65 -4.25
CA VAL A 50 -5.05 -20.04 -3.78
C VAL A 50 -3.97 -19.62 -4.79
N GLN A 51 -4.16 -19.93 -6.08
CA GLN A 51 -3.13 -19.70 -7.09
C GLN A 51 -2.83 -18.21 -7.31
N ASP A 52 -3.85 -17.36 -7.37
CA ASP A 52 -3.65 -15.94 -7.64
C ASP A 52 -2.94 -15.25 -6.47
N HIS A 53 -3.25 -15.62 -5.23
CA HIS A 53 -2.59 -15.06 -4.05
C HIS A 53 -1.13 -15.53 -3.95
N VAL A 54 -0.84 -16.81 -4.23
CA VAL A 54 0.54 -17.33 -4.29
C VAL A 54 1.33 -16.64 -5.40
N ARG A 55 0.74 -16.52 -6.60
CA ARG A 55 1.36 -15.79 -7.72
C ARG A 55 1.67 -14.35 -7.34
N TYR A 56 0.74 -13.71 -6.64
CA TYR A 56 0.90 -12.32 -6.22
C TYR A 56 2.01 -12.15 -5.17
N ILE A 57 2.09 -13.05 -4.17
CA ILE A 57 3.21 -13.09 -3.21
C ILE A 57 4.55 -13.19 -3.95
N ASN A 58 4.65 -14.08 -4.94
CA ASN A 58 5.89 -14.26 -5.71
C ASN A 58 6.25 -13.00 -6.49
N ARG A 59 5.27 -12.32 -7.11
CA ARG A 59 5.51 -11.05 -7.82
C ARG A 59 5.98 -9.94 -6.90
N ILE A 60 5.49 -9.86 -5.66
CA ILE A 60 6.00 -8.88 -4.68
C ILE A 60 7.47 -9.19 -4.37
N LYS A 61 7.79 -10.46 -4.08
CA LYS A 61 9.16 -10.88 -3.72
C LYS A 61 10.18 -10.67 -4.82
N THR A 62 9.78 -10.77 -6.09
CA THR A 62 10.69 -10.64 -7.24
C THR A 62 10.63 -9.25 -7.89
N ALA A 63 9.80 -8.33 -7.40
CA ALA A 63 9.73 -6.98 -7.93
C ALA A 63 11.02 -6.22 -7.64
N LYS A 64 11.48 -5.42 -8.62
CA LYS A 64 12.62 -4.50 -8.44
C LYS A 64 12.39 -3.51 -7.28
N SER A 65 11.14 -3.12 -7.07
CA SER A 65 10.71 -2.36 -5.91
C SER A 65 9.39 -2.95 -5.39
N PRO A 66 9.43 -3.79 -4.35
CA PRO A 66 8.24 -4.43 -3.79
C PRO A 66 7.20 -3.41 -3.33
N ILE A 67 7.63 -2.35 -2.65
CA ILE A 67 6.71 -1.31 -2.15
C ILE A 67 5.99 -0.58 -3.29
N LEU A 68 6.67 -0.22 -4.38
CA LEU A 68 6.04 0.44 -5.52
C LEU A 68 5.08 -0.50 -6.25
N TYR A 69 5.42 -1.78 -6.37
CA TYR A 69 4.53 -2.78 -6.94
C TYR A 69 3.23 -2.93 -6.14
N VAL A 70 3.34 -3.02 -4.82
CA VAL A 70 2.19 -3.09 -3.91
C VAL A 70 1.35 -1.81 -3.99
N LYS A 71 1.98 -0.61 -3.97
CA LYS A 71 1.27 0.68 -4.15
C LYS A 71 0.51 0.71 -5.47
N PHE A 72 1.11 0.23 -6.56
CA PHE A 72 0.46 0.15 -7.87
C PHE A 72 -0.77 -0.76 -7.84
N VAL A 73 -0.68 -1.94 -7.23
CA VAL A 73 -1.79 -2.88 -7.14
C VAL A 73 -2.92 -2.32 -6.27
N ALA A 74 -2.59 -1.70 -5.14
CA ALA A 74 -3.57 -1.05 -4.27
C ALA A 74 -4.31 0.08 -4.99
N ARG A 75 -3.61 0.91 -5.79
CA ARG A 75 -4.23 1.95 -6.62
C ARG A 75 -5.13 1.36 -7.70
N LYS A 76 -4.72 0.26 -8.33
CA LYS A 76 -5.58 -0.44 -9.29
C LYS A 76 -6.82 -1.04 -8.63
N LEU A 77 -6.69 -1.51 -7.39
CA LEU A 77 -7.78 -2.09 -6.62
C LEU A 77 -8.82 -1.03 -6.20
N PHE A 78 -8.36 0.17 -5.84
CA PHE A 78 -9.18 1.29 -5.38
C PHE A 78 -8.92 2.51 -6.28
N SER A 79 -9.26 2.39 -7.56
CA SER A 79 -8.99 3.43 -8.55
C SER A 79 -9.86 4.67 -8.30
N GLY A 80 -9.29 5.86 -8.58
CA GLY A 80 -10.00 7.14 -8.49
C GLY A 80 -9.28 8.19 -7.64
N ASP A 81 -9.83 9.41 -7.63
CA ASP A 81 -9.50 10.44 -6.65
C ASP A 81 -9.87 10.02 -5.22
N LYS A 82 -9.64 10.88 -4.22
CA LYS A 82 -9.89 10.54 -2.81
C LYS A 82 -11.33 10.07 -2.54
N ASN A 83 -12.33 10.77 -3.06
CA ASN A 83 -13.73 10.44 -2.81
C ASN A 83 -14.13 9.17 -3.57
N ALA A 84 -13.66 9.03 -4.82
CA ALA A 84 -13.87 7.82 -5.61
C ALA A 84 -13.18 6.59 -4.99
N ARG A 85 -12.03 6.77 -4.33
CA ARG A 85 -11.28 5.71 -3.65
C ARG A 85 -12.00 5.17 -2.42
N ASP A 86 -12.58 6.04 -1.60
CA ASP A 86 -13.34 5.64 -0.42
C ASP A 86 -14.58 4.82 -0.83
N GLN A 87 -15.25 5.24 -1.90
CA GLN A 87 -16.37 4.51 -2.50
C GLN A 87 -15.92 3.17 -3.08
N ALA A 88 -14.79 3.13 -3.80
CA ALA A 88 -14.22 1.90 -4.36
C ALA A 88 -13.84 0.90 -3.26
N TYR A 89 -13.25 1.38 -2.16
CA TYR A 89 -12.95 0.59 -0.99
C TYR A 89 -14.22 0.02 -0.34
N ALA A 90 -15.22 0.86 -0.07
CA ALA A 90 -16.49 0.43 0.51
C ALA A 90 -17.21 -0.61 -0.35
N ALA A 91 -17.25 -0.40 -1.68
CA ALA A 91 -17.82 -1.35 -2.62
C ALA A 91 -17.07 -2.69 -2.62
N LYS A 92 -15.74 -2.66 -2.51
CA LYS A 92 -14.92 -3.87 -2.45
C LYS A 92 -15.16 -4.66 -1.16
N ILE A 93 -15.27 -3.98 -0.02
CA ILE A 93 -15.60 -4.59 1.27
C ILE A 93 -17.00 -5.19 1.24
N ALA A 94 -18.00 -4.48 0.71
CA ALA A 94 -19.36 -5.02 0.57
C ALA A 94 -19.38 -6.30 -0.27
N LYS A 95 -18.67 -6.30 -1.41
CA LYS A 95 -18.58 -7.48 -2.28
C LYS A 95 -17.90 -8.67 -1.60
N VAL A 96 -16.83 -8.44 -0.84
CA VAL A 96 -16.11 -9.53 -0.17
C VAL A 96 -16.92 -10.09 1.00
N ARG A 97 -17.62 -9.24 1.76
CA ARG A 97 -18.56 -9.65 2.81
C ARG A 97 -19.66 -10.55 2.25
N GLU A 98 -20.27 -10.17 1.14
CA GLU A 98 -21.31 -11.01 0.52
C GLU A 98 -20.75 -12.34 0.01
N SER A 99 -19.59 -12.30 -0.66
CA SER A 99 -18.96 -13.49 -1.26
C SER A 99 -18.54 -14.53 -0.21
N TYR A 100 -18.20 -14.09 1.02
CA TYR A 100 -17.66 -14.93 2.08
C TYR A 100 -18.47 -14.88 3.37
N LYS A 101 -19.77 -14.51 3.31
CA LYS A 101 -20.64 -14.36 4.49
C LYS A 101 -20.70 -15.60 5.41
N ASN A 102 -20.54 -16.78 4.83
CA ASN A 102 -20.56 -18.06 5.55
C ASN A 102 -19.15 -18.60 5.87
N LYS A 103 -18.09 -17.80 5.64
CA LYS A 103 -16.69 -18.18 5.84
C LYS A 103 -15.96 -17.10 6.64
N GLN A 104 -16.43 -16.85 7.86
CA GLN A 104 -16.00 -15.73 8.71
C GLN A 104 -14.47 -15.64 8.89
N ALA A 105 -13.80 -16.78 9.07
CA ALA A 105 -12.35 -16.83 9.22
C ALA A 105 -11.60 -16.36 7.95
N LEU A 106 -12.14 -16.65 6.77
CA LEU A 106 -11.55 -16.21 5.49
C LEU A 106 -11.90 -14.74 5.21
N LEU A 107 -13.13 -14.34 5.52
CA LEU A 107 -13.59 -12.97 5.37
C LEU A 107 -12.72 -11.99 6.17
N SER A 108 -12.43 -12.29 7.44
CA SER A 108 -11.62 -11.41 8.29
C SER A 108 -10.21 -11.19 7.73
N LYS A 109 -9.62 -12.20 7.07
CA LYS A 109 -8.31 -12.07 6.41
C LYS A 109 -8.36 -11.17 5.18
N PHE A 110 -9.43 -11.24 4.40
CA PHE A 110 -9.64 -10.32 3.29
C PHE A 110 -9.82 -8.87 3.73
N GLU A 111 -10.62 -8.64 4.78
CA GLU A 111 -10.83 -7.30 5.33
C GLU A 111 -9.52 -6.70 5.84
N ALA A 112 -8.74 -7.48 6.59
CA ALA A 112 -7.42 -7.05 7.07
C ALA A 112 -6.48 -6.66 5.90
N LEU A 113 -6.43 -7.48 4.84
CA LEU A 113 -5.63 -7.18 3.65
C LEU A 113 -6.08 -5.89 2.95
N PHE A 114 -7.39 -5.68 2.81
CA PHE A 114 -7.93 -4.50 2.15
C PHE A 114 -7.70 -3.22 2.96
N VAL A 115 -7.73 -3.29 4.29
CA VAL A 115 -7.34 -2.18 5.16
C VAL A 115 -5.87 -1.81 4.93
N LEU A 116 -4.96 -2.79 4.88
CA LEU A 116 -3.54 -2.54 4.60
C LEU A 116 -3.34 -1.81 3.26
N TYR A 117 -4.00 -2.28 2.19
CA TYR A 117 -3.90 -1.62 0.89
C TYR A 117 -4.48 -0.21 0.88
N TYR A 118 -5.61 0.00 1.53
CA TYR A 118 -6.27 1.31 1.57
C TYR A 118 -5.44 2.33 2.34
N ASN A 119 -4.90 1.97 3.50
CA ASN A 119 -4.03 2.85 4.29
C ASN A 119 -2.75 3.20 3.52
N LEU A 120 -2.11 2.21 2.88
CA LEU A 120 -0.91 2.42 2.07
C LEU A 120 -1.09 3.51 1.00
N ILE A 121 -2.21 3.49 0.29
CA ILE A 121 -2.45 4.49 -0.77
C ILE A 121 -2.96 5.82 -0.23
N LYS A 122 -3.59 5.82 0.95
CA LYS A 122 -4.01 7.04 1.65
C LYS A 122 -2.81 7.83 2.16
N GLU A 123 -1.85 7.16 2.81
CA GLU A 123 -0.60 7.75 3.27
C GLU A 123 0.25 8.28 2.11
N SER A 124 0.35 7.52 1.01
CA SER A 124 1.09 7.98 -0.17
C SER A 124 0.51 9.27 -0.79
N ALA A 125 -0.81 9.44 -0.74
CA ALA A 125 -1.45 10.64 -1.25
C ALA A 125 -1.14 11.86 -0.37
N SER A 126 -1.04 11.67 0.95
CA SER A 126 -0.62 12.73 1.87
C SER A 126 0.85 13.13 1.66
N GLU A 127 1.75 12.16 1.45
CA GLU A 127 3.15 12.45 1.12
C GLU A 127 3.31 13.25 -0.17
N ASP A 128 2.59 12.88 -1.23
CA ASP A 128 2.68 13.54 -2.53
C ASP A 128 2.18 15.00 -2.45
N ILE A 129 1.11 15.26 -1.67
CA ILE A 129 0.61 16.62 -1.42
C ILE A 129 1.66 17.48 -0.69
N LEU A 130 2.28 16.93 0.36
CA LEU A 130 3.29 17.66 1.13
C LEU A 130 4.54 17.97 0.28
N LYS A 131 5.02 16.99 -0.51
CA LYS A 131 6.16 17.20 -1.41
C LYS A 131 5.88 18.28 -2.45
N ASN A 132 4.69 18.25 -3.06
CA ASN A 132 4.30 19.26 -4.03
C ASN A 132 4.23 20.63 -3.36
N ALA A 133 3.61 20.77 -2.19
CA ALA A 133 3.54 22.05 -1.48
C ALA A 133 4.93 22.64 -1.16
N VAL A 134 5.90 21.80 -0.78
CA VAL A 134 7.29 22.24 -0.57
C VAL A 134 7.92 22.72 -1.88
N ILE A 135 7.78 21.97 -2.98
CA ILE A 135 8.31 22.36 -4.30
C ILE A 135 7.71 23.69 -4.76
N TRP A 136 6.41 23.90 -4.55
CA TRP A 136 5.72 25.14 -4.90
C TRP A 136 6.28 26.33 -4.10
N ASN A 137 6.46 26.18 -2.79
CA ASN A 137 7.05 27.23 -1.95
C ASN A 137 8.50 27.57 -2.35
N ASP A 138 9.31 26.56 -2.70
CA ASP A 138 10.68 26.78 -3.17
C ASP A 138 10.69 27.50 -4.53
N ALA A 139 9.75 27.18 -5.42
CA ALA A 139 9.60 27.85 -6.71
C ALA A 139 9.15 29.31 -6.55
N GLU A 140 8.19 29.60 -5.66
CA GLU A 140 7.75 30.96 -5.35
C GLU A 140 8.87 31.81 -4.77
N LYS A 141 9.66 31.24 -3.85
CA LYS A 141 10.83 31.90 -3.29
C LYS A 141 11.87 32.23 -4.37
N THR A 142 12.16 31.25 -5.23
CA THR A 142 13.09 31.45 -6.36
C THR A 142 12.60 32.55 -7.30
N LEU A 143 11.29 32.60 -7.58
CA LEU A 143 10.71 33.65 -8.40
C LEU A 143 10.81 35.03 -7.75
N ALA A 144 10.59 35.13 -6.44
CA ALA A 144 10.74 36.38 -5.69
C ALA A 144 12.19 36.90 -5.71
N GLU A 145 13.18 36.01 -5.63
CA GLU A 145 14.60 36.36 -5.74
C GLU A 145 14.98 36.85 -7.15
N LEU A 146 14.38 36.29 -8.20
CA LEU A 146 14.61 36.73 -9.59
C LEU A 146 13.97 38.08 -9.94
N LEU A 147 12.94 38.48 -9.19
CA LEU A 147 12.19 39.72 -9.42
C LEU A 147 12.63 40.89 -8.51
N ALA A 148 13.60 40.66 -7.62
CA ALA A 148 14.18 41.65 -6.70
C ALA A 148 15.46 42.27 -7.29
#